data_AF-U3AGN1-F1
#
_entry.id   AF-U3AGN1-F1
#
_cell.length_a   1.000
_cell.length_b   1.000
_cell.length_c   1.000
_cell.angle_alpha   90.00
_cell.angle_beta   90.00
_cell.angle_gamma   90.00
#
_symmetry.space_group_name_H-M   'P 1'
#
loop_
_entity.id
_entity.type
_entity.pdbx_description
1 polymer ?
#
loop_
_entity_poly.entity_id
_entity_poly.type
_entity_poly.pdbx_seq_one_letter_code
_entity_poly.pdbx_strand_id
1 'polypeptide(L)'
;MHSDILRLGLIGDNIRASRSPLLHRVAGEMLGLPTTYDSLIPADLGRGFDAVFADCARRYRGINVTYPYKEIAARKVTVEDPLVRGIGAVNTVLFEADGPKGHNTDYTGFRAAYARLRGTARPGTVLMIGTGGVGRAVGFGLAGLGATSLRLVDRDPAKAEALATALRAAAPGMTVEVHAAAAAAATGADGLINCTPVGMEGHPGTPLARAAMAGAGWAFDAVYTPEQTRFLTEAGAEGLQILSGWELYFHQGVHASRLFTGRSLDEDALRARLREG
;
A
#
# COMPACT_ATOMS: atom_id res chain seq x y z
N MET A 1 15.21 29.60 -19.17
CA MET A 1 14.55 28.29 -19.21
C MET A 1 13.48 28.31 -18.15
N HIS A 2 12.19 28.34 -18.50
CA HIS A 2 11.15 28.05 -17.52
C HIS A 2 11.30 26.56 -17.20
N SER A 3 11.79 26.20 -16.01
CA SER A 3 11.73 24.80 -15.60
C SER A 3 10.25 24.48 -15.42
N ASP A 4 9.69 23.64 -16.29
CA ASP A 4 8.32 23.18 -16.12
C ASP A 4 8.19 22.53 -14.73
N ILE A 5 7.34 23.11 -13.89
CA ILE A 5 7.06 22.60 -12.55
C ILE A 5 6.43 21.21 -12.70
N LEU A 6 6.97 20.21 -12.00
CA LEU A 6 6.39 18.88 -11.93
C LEU A 6 5.10 18.95 -11.11
N ARG A 7 3.96 18.90 -11.78
CA ARG A 7 2.64 18.90 -11.15
C ARG A 7 2.17 17.49 -10.86
N LEU A 8 2.05 17.17 -9.58
CA LEU A 8 1.52 15.90 -9.06
C LEU A 8 0.27 16.16 -8.22
N GLY A 9 -0.54 15.13 -7.99
CA GLY A 9 -1.72 15.26 -7.14
C GLY A 9 -2.13 13.95 -6.49
N LEU A 10 -3.04 14.03 -5.53
CA LEU A 10 -3.67 12.90 -4.86
C LEU A 10 -5.19 13.04 -4.95
N ILE A 11 -5.85 12.12 -5.64
CA ILE A 11 -7.31 12.02 -5.60
C ILE A 11 -7.73 11.05 -4.50
N GLY A 12 -8.58 11.50 -3.58
CA GLY A 12 -9.03 10.68 -2.46
C GLY A 12 -9.95 11.44 -1.52
N ASP A 13 -10.68 10.67 -0.71
CA ASP A 13 -11.42 11.19 0.42
C ASP A 13 -10.56 11.10 1.69
N ASN A 14 -10.77 11.99 2.66
CA ASN A 14 -10.04 12.01 3.95
C ASN A 14 -8.51 12.13 3.83
N ILE A 15 -8.00 12.80 2.78
CA ILE A 15 -6.57 12.93 2.50
C ILE A 15 -5.91 14.20 3.05
N ARG A 16 -6.63 15.01 3.84
CA ARG A 16 -6.11 16.29 4.36
C ARG A 16 -4.88 16.11 5.24
N ALA A 17 -4.82 15.03 6.00
CA ALA A 17 -3.69 14.67 6.86
C ALA A 17 -2.65 13.76 6.14
N SER A 18 -2.75 13.58 4.83
CA SER A 18 -1.81 12.74 4.09
C SER A 18 -0.39 13.30 4.16
N ARG A 19 0.60 12.41 4.36
CA ARG A 19 2.03 12.74 4.30
C ARG A 19 2.63 12.60 2.90
N SER A 20 1.86 12.18 1.89
CA SER A 20 2.34 12.11 0.50
C SER A 20 2.79 13.46 -0.08
N PRO A 21 2.10 14.60 0.18
CA PRO A 21 2.56 15.90 -0.28
C PRO A 21 3.96 16.26 0.24
N LEU A 22 4.27 15.94 1.49
CA LEU A 22 5.62 16.14 2.04
C LEU A 22 6.65 15.29 1.29
N LEU A 23 6.39 13.99 1.15
CA LEU A 23 7.30 13.05 0.46
C LEU A 23 7.65 13.52 -0.95
N HIS A 24 6.63 13.85 -1.76
CA HIS A 24 6.87 14.21 -3.16
C HIS A 24 7.51 15.59 -3.33
N ARG A 25 7.23 16.56 -2.44
CA ARG A 25 7.95 17.85 -2.45
C ARG A 25 9.42 17.68 -2.09
N VAL A 26 9.72 16.97 -1.00
CA VAL A 26 11.09 16.69 -0.55
C VAL A 26 11.86 15.92 -1.61
N ALA A 27 11.25 14.90 -2.23
CA ALA A 27 11.84 14.16 -3.34
C ALA A 27 12.10 15.06 -4.56
N GLY A 28 11.17 15.93 -4.93
CA GLY A 28 11.34 16.89 -6.01
C GLY A 28 12.53 17.83 -5.77
N GLU A 29 12.63 18.40 -4.57
CA GLU A 29 13.76 19.24 -4.17
C GLU A 29 15.11 18.51 -4.28
N MET A 30 15.19 17.26 -3.79
CA MET A 30 16.41 16.45 -3.88
C MET A 30 16.84 16.17 -5.34
N LEU A 31 15.89 16.15 -6.28
CA LEU A 31 16.15 15.92 -7.70
C LEU A 31 16.39 17.22 -8.49
N GLY A 32 16.31 18.38 -7.84
CA GLY A 32 16.33 19.68 -8.52
C GLY A 32 15.11 19.89 -9.43
N LEU A 33 13.97 19.28 -9.10
CA LEU A 33 12.71 19.36 -9.82
C LEU A 33 11.68 20.11 -8.97
N PRO A 34 11.41 21.40 -9.25
CA PRO A 34 10.30 22.11 -8.60
C PRO A 34 9.01 21.32 -8.73
N THR A 35 8.43 20.91 -7.60
CA THR A 35 7.31 19.94 -7.58
C THR A 35 6.15 20.49 -6.76
N THR A 36 4.95 20.48 -7.34
CA THR A 36 3.69 20.65 -6.59
C THR A 36 3.03 19.29 -6.39
N TYR A 37 2.35 19.14 -5.26
CA TYR A 37 1.57 17.95 -4.97
C TYR A 37 0.23 18.37 -4.37
N ASP A 38 -0.83 18.35 -5.18
CA ASP A 38 -2.13 18.89 -4.82
C ASP A 38 -3.04 17.82 -4.22
N SER A 39 -3.67 18.10 -3.08
CA SER A 39 -4.71 17.24 -2.51
C SER A 39 -6.05 17.53 -3.17
N LEU A 40 -6.55 16.59 -3.97
CA LEU A 40 -7.73 16.72 -4.82
C LEU A 40 -8.88 15.91 -4.26
N ILE A 41 -9.65 16.50 -3.34
CA ILE A 41 -10.81 15.85 -2.71
C ILE A 41 -12.04 16.14 -3.59
N PRO A 42 -12.61 15.14 -4.29
CA PRO A 42 -13.69 15.41 -5.25
C PRO A 42 -14.90 16.12 -4.63
N ALA A 43 -15.28 15.75 -3.42
CA ALA A 43 -16.37 16.38 -2.68
C ALA A 43 -16.11 17.87 -2.40
N ASP A 44 -14.90 18.24 -1.96
CA ASP A 44 -14.52 19.63 -1.69
C ASP A 44 -14.49 20.49 -2.97
N LEU A 45 -14.23 19.85 -4.11
CA LEU A 45 -14.24 20.48 -5.43
C LEU A 45 -15.64 20.58 -6.03
N GLY A 46 -16.68 20.01 -5.39
CA GLY A 46 -18.04 19.93 -5.93
C GLY A 46 -18.13 19.11 -7.22
N ARG A 47 -17.23 18.14 -7.41
CA ARG A 47 -17.07 17.38 -8.67
C ARG A 47 -16.99 15.88 -8.41
N GLY A 48 -17.48 15.07 -9.34
CA GLY A 48 -17.25 13.62 -9.31
C GLY A 48 -15.81 13.24 -9.66
N PHE A 49 -15.40 12.03 -9.25
CA PHE A 49 -14.06 11.49 -9.53
C PHE A 49 -13.67 11.61 -11.02
N ASP A 50 -14.57 11.26 -11.93
CA ASP A 50 -14.32 11.27 -13.37
C ASP A 50 -13.95 12.65 -13.90
N ALA A 51 -14.63 13.69 -13.40
CA ALA A 51 -14.34 15.06 -13.79
C ALA A 51 -12.97 15.51 -13.26
N VAL A 52 -12.65 15.19 -12.00
CA VAL A 52 -11.35 15.51 -11.39
C VAL A 52 -10.22 14.77 -12.12
N PHE A 53 -10.39 13.47 -12.40
CA PHE A 53 -9.43 12.66 -13.14
C PHE A 53 -9.17 13.20 -14.55
N ALA A 54 -10.22 13.57 -15.28
CA ALA A 54 -10.08 14.16 -16.62
C ALA A 54 -9.37 15.52 -16.60
N ASP A 55 -9.52 16.31 -15.53
CA ASP A 55 -8.74 17.53 -15.36
C ASP A 55 -7.28 17.24 -15.04
N CYS A 56 -7.03 16.22 -14.23
CA CYS A 56 -5.67 15.78 -13.90
C CYS A 56 -4.90 15.38 -15.17
N ALA A 57 -5.55 14.62 -16.05
CA ALA A 57 -4.97 14.14 -17.31
C ALA A 57 -4.48 15.26 -18.25
N ARG A 58 -5.01 16.49 -18.11
CA ARG A 58 -4.60 17.64 -18.93
C ARG A 58 -3.51 18.50 -18.30
N ARG A 59 -3.28 18.39 -16.98
CA ARG A 59 -2.55 19.40 -16.20
C ARG A 59 -1.43 18.84 -15.34
N TYR A 60 -1.43 17.53 -15.09
CA TYR A 60 -0.50 16.87 -14.17
C TYR A 60 0.35 15.86 -14.92
N ARG A 61 1.57 15.63 -14.45
CA ARG A 61 2.39 14.52 -14.95
C ARG A 61 1.83 13.18 -14.48
N GLY A 62 1.33 13.13 -13.25
CA GLY A 62 0.74 11.95 -12.67
C GLY A 62 0.02 12.27 -11.37
N ILE A 63 -0.79 11.31 -10.93
CA ILE A 63 -1.53 11.39 -9.68
C ILE A 63 -1.39 10.10 -8.90
N ASN A 64 -1.40 10.23 -7.58
CA ASN A 64 -1.79 9.13 -6.73
C ASN A 64 -3.32 9.10 -6.58
N VAL A 65 -3.84 7.91 -6.32
CA VAL A 65 -5.25 7.66 -6.07
C VAL A 65 -5.38 6.85 -4.79
N THR A 66 -6.27 7.26 -3.90
CA THR A 66 -6.56 6.51 -2.68
C THR A 66 -8.06 6.27 -2.49
N TYR A 67 -8.45 5.76 -1.33
CA TYR A 67 -9.83 5.46 -0.99
C TYR A 67 -10.78 6.64 -1.32
N PRO A 68 -11.99 6.37 -1.85
CA PRO A 68 -12.53 5.08 -2.31
C PRO A 68 -12.23 4.77 -3.80
N TYR A 69 -11.34 5.51 -4.46
CA TYR A 69 -11.30 5.59 -5.91
C TYR A 69 -10.33 4.62 -6.62
N LYS A 70 -9.53 3.81 -5.91
CA LYS A 70 -8.49 2.96 -6.54
C LYS A 70 -9.05 1.99 -7.59
N GLU A 71 -10.22 1.41 -7.36
CA GLU A 71 -10.89 0.52 -8.33
C GLU A 71 -11.50 1.30 -9.50
N ILE A 72 -11.98 2.53 -9.26
CA ILE A 72 -12.51 3.42 -10.30
C ILE A 72 -11.37 3.86 -11.23
N ALA A 73 -10.21 4.20 -10.66
CA ALA A 73 -9.00 4.52 -11.42
C ALA A 73 -8.52 3.33 -12.26
N ALA A 74 -8.55 2.11 -11.73
CA ALA A 74 -8.12 0.91 -12.46
C ALA A 74 -8.91 0.68 -13.77
N ARG A 75 -10.18 1.12 -13.84
CA ARG A 75 -11.02 1.04 -15.05
C ARG A 75 -10.73 2.13 -16.09
N LYS A 76 -9.88 3.10 -15.76
CA LYS A 76 -9.60 4.31 -16.57
C LYS A 76 -8.17 4.37 -17.10
N VAL A 77 -7.38 3.33 -16.85
CA VAL A 77 -5.95 3.31 -17.13
C VAL A 77 -5.57 1.99 -17.81
N THR A 78 -4.49 2.01 -18.58
CA THR A 78 -3.84 0.78 -19.04
C THR A 78 -2.90 0.28 -17.95
N VAL A 79 -3.09 -0.96 -17.50
CA VAL A 79 -2.16 -1.65 -16.58
C VAL A 79 -1.40 -2.70 -17.37
N GLU A 80 -0.10 -2.50 -17.52
CA GLU A 80 0.76 -3.38 -18.33
C GLU A 80 1.04 -4.70 -17.63
N ASP A 81 1.39 -4.65 -16.33
CA ASP A 81 1.70 -5.83 -15.52
C ASP A 81 0.44 -6.68 -15.25
N PRO A 82 0.40 -7.96 -15.69
CA PRO A 82 -0.74 -8.84 -15.46
C PRO A 82 -1.08 -9.10 -13.99
N LEU A 83 -0.08 -9.18 -13.09
CA LEU A 83 -0.32 -9.33 -11.65
C LEU A 83 -0.95 -8.05 -11.08
N VAL A 84 -0.44 -6.88 -11.46
CA VAL A 84 -1.03 -5.60 -11.05
C VAL A 84 -2.45 -5.44 -11.59
N ARG A 85 -2.71 -5.93 -12.80
CA ARG A 85 -4.08 -5.98 -13.37
C ARG A 85 -4.99 -6.87 -12.54
N GLY A 86 -4.48 -8.01 -12.07
CA GLY A 86 -5.20 -8.93 -11.17
C GLY A 86 -5.58 -8.31 -9.83
N ILE A 87 -4.80 -7.32 -9.33
CA ILE A 87 -5.16 -6.56 -8.12
C ILE A 87 -6.52 -5.85 -8.34
N GLY A 88 -6.76 -5.32 -9.54
CA GLY A 88 -7.99 -4.58 -9.86
C GLY A 88 -8.07 -3.19 -9.21
N ALA A 89 -6.94 -2.69 -8.68
CA ALA A 89 -6.85 -1.40 -8.01
C ALA A 89 -5.55 -0.69 -8.38
N VAL A 90 -5.64 0.61 -8.65
CA VAL A 90 -4.51 1.47 -9.04
C VAL A 90 -4.40 2.63 -8.06
N ASN A 91 -3.21 2.84 -7.49
CA ASN A 91 -2.93 3.95 -6.57
C ASN A 91 -1.98 5.00 -7.18
N THR A 92 -1.45 4.75 -8.38
CA THR A 92 -0.49 5.63 -9.06
C THR A 92 -0.80 5.63 -10.54
N VAL A 93 -1.02 6.82 -11.13
CA VAL A 93 -1.36 7.00 -12.53
C VAL A 93 -0.37 7.97 -13.16
N LEU A 94 0.20 7.58 -14.28
CA LEU A 94 1.06 8.41 -15.11
C LEU A 94 0.27 8.81 -16.36
N PHE A 95 0.26 10.10 -16.68
CA PHE A 95 -0.41 10.58 -17.88
C PHE A 95 0.58 10.65 -19.04
N GLU A 96 0.43 9.73 -19.98
CA GLU A 96 1.29 9.61 -21.16
C GLU A 96 0.54 9.99 -22.44
N ALA A 97 1.28 10.21 -23.53
CA ALA A 97 0.71 10.64 -24.82
C ALA A 97 -0.26 9.61 -25.43
N ASP A 98 -0.05 8.33 -25.15
CA ASP A 98 -0.92 7.22 -25.59
C ASP A 98 -2.01 6.87 -24.56
N GLY A 99 -2.12 7.65 -23.47
CA GLY A 99 -3.16 7.56 -22.47
C GLY A 99 -2.65 7.28 -21.05
N PRO A 100 -3.56 7.27 -20.06
CA PRO A 100 -3.20 7.05 -18.66
C PRO A 100 -2.67 5.63 -18.40
N LYS A 101 -1.49 5.53 -17.76
CA LYS A 101 -0.88 4.26 -17.33
C LYS A 101 -1.06 4.06 -15.83
N GLY A 102 -1.51 2.88 -15.43
CA GLY A 102 -1.85 2.54 -14.05
C GLY A 102 -0.82 1.63 -13.40
N HIS A 103 -0.45 1.97 -12.17
CA HIS A 103 0.44 1.20 -11.32
C HIS A 103 -0.15 1.03 -9.92
N ASN A 104 0.31 -0.01 -9.22
CA ASN A 104 0.03 -0.20 -7.80
C ASN A 104 1.34 -0.16 -7.02
N THR A 105 1.70 1.01 -6.52
CA THR A 105 2.92 1.20 -5.74
C THR A 105 2.80 0.69 -4.32
N ASP A 106 1.59 0.49 -3.77
CA ASP A 106 1.42 -0.22 -2.49
C ASP A 106 1.92 -1.67 -2.61
N TYR A 107 1.59 -2.35 -3.72
CA TYR A 107 2.09 -3.69 -4.04
C TYR A 107 3.62 -3.70 -4.13
N THR A 108 4.21 -2.82 -4.93
CA THR A 108 5.68 -2.79 -5.06
C THR A 108 6.38 -2.32 -3.78
N GLY A 109 5.76 -1.40 -3.04
CA GLY A 109 6.28 -0.82 -1.81
C GLY A 109 6.30 -1.85 -0.69
N PHE A 110 5.24 -2.65 -0.54
CA PHE A 110 5.22 -3.77 0.40
C PHE A 110 6.32 -4.79 0.10
N ARG A 111 6.52 -5.14 -1.18
CA ARG A 111 7.59 -6.07 -1.59
C ARG A 111 8.98 -5.55 -1.27
N ALA A 112 9.23 -4.26 -1.52
CA ALA A 112 10.50 -3.62 -1.17
C ALA A 112 10.72 -3.57 0.34
N ALA A 113 9.69 -3.17 1.08
CA ALA A 113 9.69 -3.13 2.54
C ALA A 113 10.00 -4.51 3.14
N TYR A 114 9.33 -5.56 2.65
CA TYR A 114 9.59 -6.94 3.05
C TYR A 114 11.02 -7.37 2.72
N ALA A 115 11.49 -7.13 1.50
CA ALA A 115 12.84 -7.52 1.08
C ALA A 115 13.93 -6.78 1.88
N ARG A 116 13.71 -5.52 2.28
CA ARG A 116 14.62 -4.78 3.15
C ARG A 116 14.76 -5.43 4.53
N LEU A 117 13.68 -5.98 5.08
CA LEU A 117 13.67 -6.65 6.39
C LEU A 117 14.16 -8.10 6.34
N ARG A 118 13.76 -8.84 5.30
CA ARG A 118 13.85 -10.32 5.23
C ARG A 118 14.73 -10.84 4.09
N GLY A 119 15.32 -9.95 3.28
CA GLY A 119 16.11 -10.32 2.11
C GLY A 119 15.31 -11.17 1.13
N THR A 120 15.84 -12.35 0.80
CA THR A 120 15.21 -13.31 -0.12
C THR A 120 14.42 -14.40 0.59
N ALA A 121 14.25 -14.33 1.92
CA ALA A 121 13.46 -15.30 2.65
C ALA A 121 12.00 -15.28 2.16
N ARG A 122 11.38 -16.44 1.97
CA ARG A 122 9.97 -16.50 1.57
C ARG A 122 9.06 -16.12 2.75
N PRO A 123 7.88 -15.51 2.50
CA PRO A 123 6.91 -15.19 3.55
C PRO A 123 6.39 -16.40 4.33
N GLY A 124 6.36 -17.59 3.71
CA GLY A 124 5.80 -18.81 4.30
C GLY A 124 4.28 -18.81 4.30
N THR A 125 3.69 -19.36 5.36
CA THR A 125 2.25 -19.33 5.64
C THR A 125 1.91 -18.05 6.38
N VAL A 126 1.03 -17.23 5.83
CA VAL A 126 0.74 -15.90 6.35
C VAL A 126 -0.72 -15.77 6.75
N LEU A 127 -0.98 -15.27 7.96
CA LEU A 127 -2.29 -14.75 8.35
C LEU A 127 -2.39 -13.28 7.95
N MET A 128 -3.45 -12.92 7.24
CA MET A 128 -3.83 -11.55 6.96
C MET A 128 -5.21 -11.23 7.52
N ILE A 129 -5.26 -10.21 8.38
CA ILE A 129 -6.49 -9.70 8.97
C ILE A 129 -6.82 -8.37 8.28
N GLY A 130 -7.92 -8.33 7.54
CA GLY A 130 -8.36 -7.19 6.72
C GLY A 130 -8.01 -7.36 5.25
N THR A 131 -9.05 -7.40 4.41
CA THR A 131 -8.98 -7.71 2.97
C THR A 131 -9.45 -6.56 2.08
N GLY A 132 -9.50 -5.34 2.64
CA GLY A 132 -9.78 -4.10 1.92
C GLY A 132 -8.65 -3.67 0.98
N GLY A 133 -8.66 -2.41 0.52
CA GLY A 133 -7.76 -1.92 -0.53
C GLY A 133 -6.26 -2.15 -0.26
N VAL A 134 -5.77 -1.90 0.97
CA VAL A 134 -4.37 -2.18 1.33
C VAL A 134 -4.12 -3.68 1.44
N GLY A 135 -5.00 -4.43 2.12
CA GLY A 135 -4.88 -5.90 2.24
C GLY A 135 -4.84 -6.59 0.88
N ARG A 136 -5.62 -6.13 -0.09
CA ARG A 136 -5.59 -6.60 -1.47
C ARG A 136 -4.22 -6.38 -2.14
N ALA A 137 -3.64 -5.18 -2.05
CA ALA A 137 -2.31 -4.92 -2.61
C ALA A 137 -1.21 -5.76 -1.91
N VAL A 138 -1.28 -5.88 -0.58
CA VAL A 138 -0.36 -6.68 0.23
C VAL A 138 -0.49 -8.17 -0.10
N GLY A 139 -1.70 -8.68 -0.29
CA GLY A 139 -1.95 -10.10 -0.62
C GLY A 139 -1.33 -10.49 -1.95
N PHE A 140 -1.47 -9.63 -2.97
CA PHE A 140 -0.76 -9.81 -4.24
C PHE A 140 0.76 -9.64 -4.06
N GLY A 141 1.19 -8.75 -3.16
CA GLY A 141 2.60 -8.58 -2.78
C GLY A 141 3.21 -9.88 -2.24
N LEU A 142 2.50 -10.56 -1.35
CA LEU A 142 2.88 -11.87 -0.79
C LEU A 142 2.94 -12.95 -1.88
N ALA A 143 1.97 -12.98 -2.79
CA ALA A 143 2.02 -13.88 -3.94
C ALA A 143 3.29 -13.64 -4.79
N GLY A 144 3.62 -12.37 -5.07
CA GLY A 144 4.83 -11.98 -5.79
C GLY A 144 6.15 -12.18 -5.02
N LEU A 145 6.09 -12.48 -3.72
CA LEU A 145 7.23 -12.87 -2.87
C LEU A 145 7.32 -14.39 -2.68
N GLY A 146 6.37 -15.16 -3.22
CA GLY A 146 6.34 -16.61 -3.12
C GLY A 146 5.89 -17.12 -1.75
N ALA A 147 4.89 -16.48 -1.13
CA ALA A 147 4.19 -17.05 0.02
C ALA A 147 3.60 -18.43 -0.32
N THR A 148 3.67 -19.38 0.61
CA THR A 148 3.18 -20.75 0.40
C THR A 148 1.68 -20.87 0.66
N SER A 149 1.20 -20.17 1.69
CA SER A 149 -0.21 -20.10 2.03
C SER A 149 -0.59 -18.71 2.52
N LEU A 150 -1.78 -18.23 2.16
CA LEU A 150 -2.37 -17.02 2.68
C LEU A 150 -3.73 -17.32 3.30
N ARG A 151 -3.84 -17.09 4.61
CA ARG A 151 -5.06 -17.24 5.40
C ARG A 151 -5.67 -15.87 5.60
N LEU A 152 -6.85 -15.66 5.03
CA LEU A 152 -7.57 -14.40 5.04
C LEU A 152 -8.64 -14.38 6.11
N VAL A 153 -8.68 -13.29 6.88
CA VAL A 153 -9.74 -13.03 7.86
C VAL A 153 -10.25 -11.62 7.66
N ASP A 154 -11.57 -11.47 7.53
CA ASP A 154 -12.24 -10.18 7.48
C ASP A 154 -13.58 -10.27 8.23
N ARG A 155 -14.05 -9.15 8.77
CA ARG A 155 -15.40 -9.07 9.36
C ARG A 155 -16.47 -9.21 8.29
N ASP A 156 -16.14 -8.83 7.07
CA ASP A 156 -16.97 -9.02 5.88
C ASP A 156 -16.43 -10.22 5.08
N PRO A 157 -17.00 -11.43 5.24
CA PRO A 157 -16.50 -12.63 4.58
C PRO A 157 -16.56 -12.54 3.06
N ALA A 158 -17.46 -11.71 2.49
CA ALA A 158 -17.55 -11.52 1.05
C ALA A 158 -16.29 -10.83 0.50
N LYS A 159 -15.69 -9.89 1.24
CA LYS A 159 -14.42 -9.27 0.86
C LYS A 159 -13.26 -10.27 0.88
N ALA A 160 -13.22 -11.12 1.90
CA ALA A 160 -12.19 -12.14 2.01
C ALA A 160 -12.28 -13.15 0.85
N GLU A 161 -13.49 -13.63 0.53
CA GLU A 161 -13.67 -14.55 -0.60
C GLU A 161 -13.39 -13.90 -1.96
N ALA A 162 -13.74 -12.62 -2.14
CA ALA A 162 -13.42 -11.89 -3.36
C ALA A 162 -11.90 -11.73 -3.56
N LEU A 163 -11.15 -11.47 -2.48
CA LEU A 163 -9.69 -11.44 -2.52
C LEU A 163 -9.11 -12.85 -2.76
N ALA A 164 -9.65 -13.86 -2.07
CA ALA A 164 -9.21 -15.25 -2.22
C ALA A 164 -9.34 -15.73 -3.68
N THR A 165 -10.49 -15.48 -4.30
CA THR A 165 -10.76 -15.82 -5.70
C THR A 165 -9.76 -15.13 -6.64
N ALA A 166 -9.51 -13.84 -6.45
CA ALA A 166 -8.56 -13.10 -7.28
C ALA A 166 -7.13 -13.64 -7.14
N LEU A 167 -6.70 -13.98 -5.92
CA LEU A 167 -5.36 -14.53 -5.67
C LEU A 167 -5.19 -15.95 -6.19
N ARG A 168 -6.20 -16.82 -6.04
CA ARG A 168 -6.18 -18.18 -6.61
C ARG A 168 -6.04 -18.15 -8.13
N ALA A 169 -6.67 -17.19 -8.80
CA ALA A 169 -6.54 -17.00 -10.24
C ALA A 169 -5.15 -16.45 -10.65
N ALA A 170 -4.60 -15.51 -9.88
CA ALA A 170 -3.33 -14.85 -10.19
C ALA A 170 -2.09 -15.66 -9.78
N ALA A 171 -2.21 -16.53 -8.77
CA ALA A 171 -1.11 -17.29 -8.19
C ALA A 171 -1.56 -18.72 -7.82
N PRO A 172 -1.77 -19.60 -8.82
CA PRO A 172 -2.32 -20.95 -8.60
C PRO A 172 -1.44 -21.87 -7.73
N GLY A 173 -0.17 -21.52 -7.52
CA GLY A 173 0.75 -22.25 -6.64
C GLY A 173 0.69 -21.83 -5.16
N MET A 174 -0.10 -20.80 -4.81
CA MET A 174 -0.27 -20.35 -3.43
C MET A 174 -1.62 -20.87 -2.89
N THR A 175 -1.58 -21.57 -1.76
CA THR A 175 -2.81 -21.95 -1.06
C THR A 175 -3.48 -20.69 -0.50
N VAL A 176 -4.78 -20.51 -0.72
CA VAL A 176 -5.52 -19.36 -0.17
C VAL A 176 -6.78 -19.86 0.53
N GLU A 177 -6.91 -19.52 1.80
CA GLU A 177 -7.97 -20.01 2.70
C GLU A 177 -8.66 -18.82 3.38
N VAL A 178 -9.98 -18.88 3.53
CA VAL A 178 -10.75 -17.88 4.28
C VAL A 178 -11.13 -18.49 5.62
N HIS A 179 -10.84 -17.77 6.70
CA HIS A 179 -11.13 -18.21 8.06
C HIS A 179 -12.06 -17.22 8.77
N ALA A 180 -12.92 -17.76 9.65
CA ALA A 180 -13.83 -16.93 10.44
C ALA A 180 -13.14 -16.22 11.63
N ALA A 181 -12.04 -16.79 12.14
CA ALA A 181 -11.39 -16.29 13.35
C ALA A 181 -9.86 -16.22 13.19
N ALA A 182 -9.30 -15.05 13.53
CA ALA A 182 -7.87 -14.77 13.42
C ALA A 182 -7.01 -15.70 14.30
N ALA A 183 -7.42 -15.98 15.54
CA ALA A 183 -6.65 -16.84 16.44
C ALA A 183 -6.46 -18.26 15.90
N ALA A 184 -7.50 -18.86 15.32
CA ALA A 184 -7.41 -20.18 14.71
C ALA A 184 -6.50 -20.17 13.47
N ALA A 185 -6.63 -19.13 12.65
CA ALA A 185 -5.84 -18.95 11.43
C ALA A 185 -4.35 -18.64 11.71
N ALA A 186 -4.01 -18.12 12.90
CA ALA A 186 -2.64 -17.81 13.30
C ALA A 186 -1.81 -19.05 13.63
N THR A 187 -2.44 -20.17 14.00
CA THR A 187 -1.74 -21.40 14.40
C THR A 187 -0.80 -21.89 13.30
N GLY A 188 0.50 -21.91 13.58
CA GLY A 188 1.53 -22.34 12.63
C GLY A 188 1.74 -21.38 11.45
N ALA A 189 1.31 -20.12 11.55
CA ALA A 189 1.65 -19.09 10.58
C ALA A 189 3.08 -18.59 10.82
N ASP A 190 3.83 -18.39 9.74
CA ASP A 190 5.17 -17.80 9.74
C ASP A 190 5.09 -16.26 9.82
N GLY A 191 4.01 -15.67 9.30
CA GLY A 191 3.80 -14.23 9.22
C GLY A 191 2.41 -13.78 9.65
N LEU A 192 2.34 -12.65 10.35
CA LEU A 192 1.08 -12.08 10.86
C LEU A 192 0.89 -10.66 10.34
N ILE A 193 -0.22 -10.40 9.65
CA ILE A 193 -0.49 -9.10 9.03
C ILE A 193 -1.78 -8.48 9.56
N ASN A 194 -1.69 -7.22 9.98
CA ASN A 194 -2.83 -6.32 10.13
C ASN A 194 -2.95 -5.41 8.91
N CYS A 195 -4.08 -5.50 8.22
CA CYS A 195 -4.51 -4.59 7.16
C CYS A 195 -5.90 -3.98 7.47
N THR A 196 -6.32 -4.06 8.73
CA THR A 196 -7.52 -3.38 9.23
C THR A 196 -7.18 -1.98 9.77
N PRO A 197 -8.20 -1.15 10.07
CA PRO A 197 -7.97 0.08 10.81
C PRO A 197 -7.57 -0.11 12.28
N VAL A 198 -7.72 -1.31 12.87
CA VAL A 198 -7.46 -1.54 14.30
C VAL A 198 -6.01 -1.21 14.63
N GLY A 199 -5.79 -0.36 15.63
CA GLY A 199 -4.47 0.16 16.02
C GLY A 199 -4.27 1.63 15.69
N MET A 200 -5.08 2.21 14.77
CA MET A 200 -5.04 3.65 14.48
C MET A 200 -5.90 4.47 15.46
N GLU A 201 -5.72 5.79 15.46
CA GLU A 201 -6.57 6.72 16.20
C GLU A 201 -8.06 6.57 15.81
N GLY A 202 -8.95 6.49 16.81
CA GLY A 202 -10.37 6.19 16.59
C GLY A 202 -10.70 4.69 16.45
N HIS A 203 -9.70 3.83 16.31
CA HIS A 203 -9.87 2.37 16.25
C HIS A 203 -8.89 1.63 17.19
N PRO A 204 -8.95 1.88 18.52
CA PRO A 204 -7.98 1.31 19.46
C PRO A 204 -8.06 -0.23 19.52
N GLY A 205 -6.95 -0.86 19.89
CA GLY A 205 -6.88 -2.30 20.16
C GLY A 205 -5.80 -3.02 19.35
N THR A 206 -5.95 -4.33 19.24
CA THR A 206 -5.11 -5.22 18.42
C THR A 206 -6.02 -6.21 17.69
N PRO A 207 -5.75 -6.55 16.42
CA PRO A 207 -6.56 -7.52 15.66
C PRO A 207 -6.29 -8.96 16.06
N LEU A 208 -5.21 -9.23 16.80
CA LEU A 208 -4.78 -10.54 17.22
C LEU A 208 -4.25 -10.48 18.65
N ALA A 209 -4.68 -11.40 19.51
CA ALA A 209 -4.17 -11.48 20.87
C ALA A 209 -2.72 -11.97 20.87
N ARG A 210 -1.86 -11.36 21.69
CA ARG A 210 -0.44 -11.72 21.87
C ARG A 210 -0.18 -13.23 21.92
N ALA A 211 -0.95 -13.99 22.70
CA ALA A 211 -0.76 -15.45 22.84
C ALA A 211 -0.88 -16.22 21.51
N ALA A 212 -1.65 -15.70 20.55
CA ALA A 212 -1.80 -16.29 19.22
C ALA A 212 -0.68 -15.91 18.24
N MET A 213 0.28 -15.06 18.66
CA MET A 213 1.43 -14.66 17.84
C MET A 213 2.63 -15.62 18.01
N ALA A 214 2.60 -16.47 19.04
CA ALA A 214 3.71 -17.35 19.39
C ALA A 214 4.08 -18.28 18.21
N GLY A 215 5.37 -18.34 17.91
CA GLY A 215 5.94 -19.19 16.85
C GLY A 215 6.01 -18.55 15.46
N ALA A 216 5.37 -17.41 15.23
CA ALA A 216 5.56 -16.66 14.00
C ALA A 216 6.93 -15.97 13.96
N GLY A 217 7.46 -15.74 12.77
CA GLY A 217 8.77 -15.13 12.56
C GLY A 217 8.74 -13.63 12.26
N TRP A 218 7.62 -13.10 11.79
CA TRP A 218 7.50 -11.69 11.42
C TRP A 218 6.06 -11.18 11.47
N ALA A 219 5.92 -9.86 11.66
CA ALA A 219 4.64 -9.17 11.64
C ALA A 219 4.68 -7.91 10.76
N PHE A 220 3.57 -7.60 10.12
CA PHE A 220 3.36 -6.34 9.39
C PHE A 220 2.06 -5.67 9.84
N ASP A 221 2.10 -4.35 10.05
CA ASP A 221 0.92 -3.53 10.29
C ASP A 221 0.81 -2.44 9.24
N ALA A 222 -0.31 -2.37 8.52
CA ALA A 222 -0.57 -1.32 7.55
C ALA A 222 -0.81 0.04 8.21
N VAL A 223 -1.17 0.06 9.50
CA VAL A 223 -1.29 1.31 10.27
C VAL A 223 0.10 1.91 10.44
N TYR A 224 0.24 3.19 10.09
CA TYR A 224 1.48 3.95 10.25
C TYR A 224 1.34 5.19 11.15
N THR A 225 0.12 5.48 11.60
CA THR A 225 -0.17 6.54 12.58
C THR A 225 -1.11 5.99 13.66
N PRO A 226 -0.60 5.67 14.86
CA PRO A 226 0.81 5.69 15.25
C PRO A 226 1.63 4.61 14.53
N GLU A 227 2.95 4.82 14.40
CA GLU A 227 3.84 3.81 13.81
C GLU A 227 3.99 2.58 14.71
N GLN A 228 4.07 2.78 16.02
CA GLN A 228 4.14 1.71 17.00
C GLN A 228 2.74 1.38 17.52
N THR A 229 2.05 0.46 16.83
CA THR A 229 0.74 -0.03 17.26
C THR A 229 0.86 -1.03 18.40
N ARG A 230 -0.26 -1.31 19.09
CA ARG A 230 -0.33 -2.40 20.06
C ARG A 230 0.01 -3.75 19.42
N PHE A 231 -0.44 -3.99 18.19
CA PHE A 231 -0.15 -5.21 17.44
C PHE A 231 1.37 -5.41 17.24
N LEU A 232 2.08 -4.38 16.75
CA LEU A 232 3.52 -4.45 16.57
C LEU A 232 4.30 -4.52 17.90
N THR A 233 3.78 -3.87 18.94
CA THR A 233 4.37 -3.95 20.29
C THR A 233 4.29 -5.35 20.87
N GLU A 234 3.12 -5.98 20.78
CA GLU A 234 2.91 -7.36 21.23
C GLU A 234 3.71 -8.35 20.37
N ALA A 235 3.76 -8.15 19.05
CA ALA A 235 4.57 -8.97 18.16
C ALA A 235 6.07 -8.88 18.49
N GLY A 236 6.59 -7.67 18.76
CA GLY A 236 7.98 -7.48 19.14
C GLY A 236 8.30 -8.11 20.50
N ALA A 237 7.35 -8.10 21.44
CA ALA A 237 7.49 -8.77 22.73
C ALA A 237 7.50 -10.32 22.62
N GLU A 238 7.01 -10.87 21.51
CA GLU A 238 7.12 -12.30 21.14
C GLU A 238 8.35 -12.60 20.27
N GLY A 239 9.20 -11.60 20.00
CA GLY A 239 10.45 -11.76 19.24
C GLY A 239 10.29 -11.74 17.72
N LEU A 240 9.13 -11.34 17.20
CA LEU A 240 8.90 -11.25 15.75
C LEU A 240 9.69 -10.09 15.15
N GLN A 241 10.17 -10.27 13.91
CA GLN A 241 10.68 -9.15 13.12
C GLN A 241 9.51 -8.25 12.69
N ILE A 242 9.68 -6.95 12.91
CA ILE A 242 8.62 -5.97 12.71
C ILE A 242 8.79 -5.22 11.39
N LEU A 243 7.74 -5.24 10.57
CA LEU A 243 7.58 -4.37 9.41
C LEU A 243 6.47 -3.35 9.72
N SER A 244 6.83 -2.07 9.89
CA SER A 244 5.84 -1.03 10.21
C SER A 244 5.14 -0.52 8.94
N GLY A 245 3.95 0.07 9.11
CA GLY A 245 3.21 0.68 8.01
C GLY A 245 3.93 1.89 7.42
N TRP A 246 4.85 2.49 8.20
CA TRP A 246 5.73 3.56 7.73
C TRP A 246 6.62 3.07 6.57
N GLU A 247 7.11 1.83 6.61
CA GLU A 247 7.93 1.26 5.52
C GLU A 247 7.13 1.12 4.23
N LEU A 248 5.86 0.68 4.33
CA LEU A 248 4.96 0.66 3.18
C LEU A 248 4.74 2.08 2.64
N TYR A 249 4.39 3.03 3.51
CA TYR A 249 4.22 4.45 3.14
C TYR A 249 5.44 5.02 2.41
N PHE A 250 6.63 4.73 2.93
CA PHE A 250 7.89 5.22 2.38
C PHE A 250 8.15 4.62 0.99
N HIS A 251 8.19 3.29 0.88
CA HIS A 251 8.56 2.63 -0.37
C HIS A 251 7.51 2.84 -1.48
N GLN A 252 6.21 2.86 -1.16
CA GLN A 252 5.19 3.17 -2.18
C GLN A 252 5.38 4.59 -2.75
N GLY A 253 5.80 5.55 -1.90
CA GLY A 253 6.01 6.93 -2.29
C GLY A 253 7.29 7.11 -3.10
N VAL A 254 8.37 6.43 -2.72
CA VAL A 254 9.61 6.38 -3.50
C VAL A 254 9.35 5.80 -4.89
N HIS A 255 8.63 4.70 -4.98
CA HIS A 255 8.30 4.07 -6.26
C HIS A 255 7.40 4.96 -7.12
N ALA A 256 6.40 5.63 -6.53
CA ALA A 256 5.59 6.61 -7.24
C ALA A 256 6.43 7.79 -7.73
N SER A 257 7.33 8.31 -6.90
CA SER A 257 8.24 9.41 -7.29
C SER A 257 9.15 9.01 -8.47
N ARG A 258 9.67 7.78 -8.46
CA ARG A 258 10.44 7.23 -9.58
C ARG A 258 9.61 7.13 -10.86
N LEU A 259 8.35 6.69 -10.76
CA LEU A 259 7.44 6.65 -11.92
C LEU A 259 7.17 8.05 -12.48
N PHE A 260 6.93 9.05 -11.63
CA PHE A 260 6.63 10.41 -12.06
C PHE A 260 7.83 11.14 -12.66
N THR A 261 9.02 10.88 -12.15
CA THR A 261 10.24 11.65 -12.49
C THR A 261 11.16 10.92 -13.46
N GLY A 262 11.07 9.59 -13.54
CA GLY A 262 12.05 8.73 -14.21
C GLY A 262 13.41 8.68 -13.50
N ARG A 263 13.54 9.23 -12.28
CA ARG A 263 14.81 9.36 -11.55
C ARG A 263 14.79 8.55 -10.25
N SER A 264 15.95 8.03 -9.88
CA SER A 264 16.18 7.42 -8.58
C SER A 264 16.56 8.48 -7.54
N LEU A 265 16.29 8.19 -6.28
CA LEU A 265 16.60 9.03 -5.13
C LEU A 265 17.57 8.29 -4.20
N ASP A 266 18.34 9.04 -3.42
CA ASP A 266 18.96 8.50 -2.21
C ASP A 266 17.86 8.27 -1.15
N GLU A 267 17.50 7.01 -0.94
CA GLU A 267 16.42 6.62 -0.04
C GLU A 267 16.75 6.92 1.43
N ASP A 268 18.01 6.80 1.85
CA ASP A 268 18.39 7.05 3.24
C ASP A 268 18.36 8.56 3.54
N ALA A 269 18.81 9.39 2.59
CA ALA A 269 18.70 10.85 2.71
C ALA A 269 17.23 11.31 2.71
N LEU A 270 16.39 10.75 1.85
CA LEU A 270 14.95 11.06 1.85
C LEU A 270 14.30 10.65 3.18
N ARG A 271 14.63 9.44 3.68
CA ARG A 271 14.14 8.93 4.96
C ARG A 271 14.49 9.85 6.12
N ALA A 272 15.72 10.36 6.17
CA ALA A 272 16.13 11.32 7.21
C ALA A 272 15.27 12.60 7.17
N ARG A 273 15.12 13.20 5.99
CA ARG A 273 14.32 14.43 5.81
C ARG A 273 12.84 14.24 6.18
N LEU A 274 12.27 13.06 5.94
CA LEU A 274 10.86 12.75 6.29
C LEU A 274 10.65 12.43 7.77
N ARG A 275 11.72 12.23 8.55
CA ARG A 275 11.61 12.06 10.01
C ARG A 275 11.70 13.38 10.76
N GLU A 276 12.30 14.41 10.14
CA GLU A 276 12.43 15.76 10.70
C GLU A 276 11.16 16.62 10.52
N GLY A 277 10.27 16.24 9.57
CA GLY A 277 9.06 16.98 9.21
C GLY A 277 7.76 16.20 9.38
#